data_AF-A0A1F4Q269-F1
#
_entry.id   AF-A0A1F4Q269-F1
#
_cell.length_a   1.000
_cell.length_b   1.000
_cell.length_c   1.000
_cell.angle_alpha   90.00
_cell.angle_beta   90.00
_cell.angle_gamma   90.00
#
_symmetry.space_group_name_H-M   'P 1'
#
loop_
_entity.id
_entity.type
_entity.pdbx_description
1 polymer ?
#
loop_
_entity_poly.entity_id
_entity_poly.type
_entity_poly.pdbx_seq_one_letter_code
_entity_poly.pdbx_strand_id
1 'polypeptide(L)'
;MERERKNNLMAVGPDNNNQGPDLKALGLNSPMEVIDILGALKIDGQPVITDDKAVLDPNLKAQSVIKFFNENFNMKPNELPNLASVIKNDLKAGRLTFEA
;
A
#
# COMPACT_ATOMS: atom_id res chain seq x y z
N MET A 1 -37.86 38.73 -12.62
CA MET A 1 -37.02 38.58 -11.41
C MET A 1 -37.82 37.67 -10.49
N GLU A 2 -37.58 36.37 -10.49
CA GLU A 2 -36.63 35.75 -9.55
C GLU A 2 -35.82 34.68 -10.27
N ARG A 3 -34.51 34.88 -10.24
CA ARG A 3 -33.48 34.01 -10.80
C ARG A 3 -33.12 32.93 -9.79
N GLU A 4 -32.70 31.78 -10.33
CA GLU A 4 -31.65 30.92 -9.76
C GLU A 4 -31.89 30.27 -8.39
N ARG A 5 -32.40 29.03 -8.38
CA ARG A 5 -31.91 27.92 -7.51
C ARG A 5 -32.24 26.54 -8.11
N LYS A 6 -31.98 26.33 -9.40
CA LYS A 6 -32.03 24.99 -10.03
C LYS A 6 -30.66 24.55 -10.57
N ASN A 7 -29.59 24.89 -9.87
CA ASN A 7 -28.27 24.38 -10.19
C ASN A 7 -27.66 23.63 -9.00
N ASN A 8 -27.05 22.52 -9.40
CA ASN A 8 -25.94 21.82 -8.78
C ASN A 8 -26.22 20.65 -7.82
N LEU A 9 -25.94 19.48 -8.41
CA LEU A 9 -25.06 18.44 -7.87
C LEU A 9 -25.74 17.18 -7.31
N MET A 10 -26.52 16.51 -8.16
CA MET A 10 -26.53 15.04 -8.17
C MET A 10 -25.51 14.55 -9.21
N ALA A 11 -24.23 14.84 -8.95
CA ALA A 11 -23.14 14.02 -9.47
C ALA A 11 -22.62 13.21 -8.27
N VAL A 12 -23.46 12.30 -7.78
CA VAL A 12 -22.97 11.23 -6.93
C VAL A 12 -22.26 10.31 -7.89
N GLY A 13 -20.94 10.49 -8.00
CA GLY A 13 -20.07 9.62 -8.78
C GLY A 13 -20.22 8.16 -8.33
N PRO A 14 -19.80 7.20 -9.15
CA PRO A 14 -19.97 5.79 -8.83
C PRO A 14 -19.38 5.47 -7.45
N ASP A 15 -20.18 4.87 -6.58
CA ASP A 15 -19.76 4.23 -5.34
C ASP A 15 -18.75 3.10 -5.64
N ASN A 16 -17.50 3.48 -5.94
CA ASN A 16 -16.35 2.58 -6.12
C ASN A 16 -15.63 2.32 -4.80
N ASN A 17 -16.38 2.28 -3.69
CA ASN A 17 -15.85 2.35 -2.31
C ASN A 17 -15.20 1.05 -1.79
N ASN A 18 -14.77 0.15 -2.69
CA ASN A 18 -13.98 -1.04 -2.35
C ASN A 18 -12.72 -1.21 -3.22
N GLN A 19 -12.42 -0.24 -4.07
CA GLN A 19 -11.16 -0.22 -4.80
C GLN A 19 -10.11 0.45 -3.92
N GLY A 20 -9.06 -0.29 -3.56
CA GLY A 20 -7.89 0.30 -2.90
C GLY A 20 -7.32 1.49 -3.68
N PRO A 21 -6.39 2.25 -3.09
CA PRO A 21 -5.85 3.43 -3.74
C PRO A 21 -5.28 3.11 -5.13
N ASP A 22 -5.37 4.06 -6.06
CA ASP A 22 -4.83 3.90 -7.40
C ASP A 22 -3.31 3.73 -7.33
N LEU A 23 -2.84 2.53 -7.65
CA LEU A 23 -1.44 2.17 -7.56
C LEU A 23 -0.58 3.02 -8.51
N LYS A 24 -1.08 3.33 -9.71
CA LYS A 24 -0.33 4.14 -10.68
C LYS A 24 -0.16 5.56 -10.17
N ALA A 25 -1.19 6.14 -9.56
CA ALA A 25 -1.11 7.46 -8.92
C ALA A 25 -0.09 7.48 -7.78
N LEU A 26 0.07 6.35 -7.08
CA LEU A 26 1.09 6.15 -6.05
C LEU A 26 2.49 5.79 -6.62
N GLY A 27 2.66 5.77 -7.93
CA GLY A 27 3.92 5.38 -8.59
C GLY A 27 4.27 3.91 -8.41
N LEU A 28 3.28 3.05 -8.16
CA LEU A 28 3.37 1.60 -8.01
C LEU A 28 2.79 0.92 -9.26
N ASN A 29 3.46 -0.13 -9.72
CA ASN A 29 3.17 -0.83 -10.96
C ASN A 29 2.19 -1.99 -10.74
N SER A 30 2.17 -2.60 -9.55
CA SER A 30 1.32 -3.76 -9.24
C SER A 30 1.09 -3.93 -7.73
N PRO A 31 0.06 -4.68 -7.33
CA PRO A 31 -0.11 -5.09 -5.94
C PRO A 31 1.10 -5.89 -5.42
N MET A 32 1.74 -6.68 -6.27
CA MET A 32 2.92 -7.44 -5.88
C MET A 32 4.10 -6.53 -5.55
N GLU A 33 4.26 -5.40 -6.24
CA GLU A 33 5.30 -4.43 -5.91
C GLU A 33 5.12 -3.85 -4.49
N VAL A 34 3.88 -3.65 -4.03
CA VAL A 34 3.59 -3.26 -2.64
C VAL A 34 4.15 -4.31 -1.68
N ILE A 35 3.86 -5.59 -1.95
CA ILE A 35 4.33 -6.70 -1.13
C ILE A 35 5.86 -6.84 -1.18
N ASP A 36 6.48 -6.60 -2.33
CA ASP A 36 7.94 -6.68 -2.49
C ASP A 36 8.66 -5.58 -1.70
N ILE A 37 8.19 -4.34 -1.79
CA ILE A 37 8.75 -3.21 -1.05
C ILE A 37 8.61 -3.44 0.45
N LEU A 38 7.41 -3.79 0.91
CA LEU A 38 7.13 -3.96 2.33
C LEU A 38 7.80 -5.22 2.91
N GLY A 39 7.86 -6.31 2.14
CA GLY A 39 8.48 -7.56 2.54
C GLY A 39 10.00 -7.50 2.61
N ALA A 40 10.63 -6.55 1.91
CA ALA A 40 12.08 -6.34 1.95
C ALA A 40 12.56 -5.57 3.19
N LEU A 41 11.65 -5.05 4.02
CA LEU A 41 12.01 -4.26 5.19
C LEU A 41 12.48 -5.14 6.36
N LYS A 42 13.38 -4.57 7.15
CA LYS A 42 13.67 -5.00 8.52
C LYS A 42 13.15 -3.91 9.45
N ILE A 43 12.30 -4.27 10.40
CA ILE A 43 11.76 -3.35 11.41
C ILE A 43 12.30 -3.80 12.76
N ASP A 44 12.96 -2.89 13.48
CA ASP A 44 13.66 -3.18 14.73
C ASP A 44 14.65 -4.35 14.63
N GLY A 45 15.32 -4.46 13.47
CA GLY A 45 16.27 -5.54 13.16
C GLY A 45 15.63 -6.88 12.76
N GLN A 46 14.30 -6.99 12.77
CA GLN A 46 13.58 -8.20 12.39
C GLN A 46 13.02 -8.09 10.97
N PRO A 47 13.20 -9.11 10.11
CA PRO A 47 12.63 -9.10 8.77
C PRO A 47 11.09 -9.21 8.84
N VAL A 48 10.40 -8.49 7.95
CA VAL A 48 8.93 -8.58 7.82
C VAL A 48 8.49 -10.00 7.43
N ILE A 49 9.25 -10.65 6.55
CA ILE A 49 9.03 -12.05 6.16
C ILE A 49 10.03 -12.92 6.93
N THR A 50 9.51 -13.74 7.84
CA THR A 50 10.31 -14.67 8.66
C THR A 50 10.27 -16.11 8.16
N ASP A 51 9.32 -16.46 7.29
CA ASP A 51 9.17 -17.80 6.72
C ASP A 51 9.88 -17.88 5.36
N ASP A 52 10.90 -18.74 5.26
CA ASP A 52 11.68 -18.94 4.02
C ASP A 52 10.82 -19.41 2.84
N LYS A 53 9.73 -20.15 3.09
CA LYS A 53 8.80 -20.59 2.04
C LYS A 53 7.98 -19.43 1.50
N ALA A 54 7.67 -18.44 2.35
CA ALA A 54 6.98 -17.23 1.93
C ALA A 54 7.87 -16.31 1.07
N VAL A 55 9.19 -16.51 1.06
CA VAL A 55 10.08 -15.80 0.12
C VAL A 55 9.86 -16.25 -1.32
N LEU A 56 9.54 -17.54 -1.51
CA LEU A 56 9.44 -18.18 -2.83
C LEU A 56 8.00 -18.28 -3.35
N ASP A 57 6.99 -18.27 -2.46
CA ASP A 57 5.58 -18.33 -2.85
C ASP A 57 4.93 -16.92 -2.77
N PRO A 58 4.48 -16.34 -3.89
CA PRO A 58 3.90 -15.00 -3.92
C PRO A 58 2.65 -14.82 -3.04
N ASN A 59 1.84 -15.86 -2.89
CA ASN A 59 0.61 -15.80 -2.09
C ASN A 59 0.95 -15.82 -0.60
N LEU A 60 1.86 -16.72 -0.19
CA LEU A 60 2.36 -16.76 1.18
C LEU A 60 3.12 -15.48 1.52
N LYS A 61 3.89 -14.93 0.59
CA LYS A 61 4.56 -13.63 0.74
C LYS A 61 3.57 -12.53 1.09
N ALA A 62 2.52 -12.40 0.28
CA ALA A 62 1.49 -11.40 0.47
C ALA A 62 0.77 -11.58 1.81
N GLN A 63 0.41 -12.83 2.16
CA GLN A 63 -0.22 -13.13 3.44
C GLN A 63 0.69 -12.77 4.63
N SER A 64 1.97 -13.13 4.59
CA SER A 64 2.92 -12.82 5.65
C SER A 64 3.12 -11.32 5.84
N VAL A 65 3.26 -10.57 4.75
CA VAL A 65 3.38 -9.10 4.81
C VAL A 65 2.11 -8.48 5.38
N ILE A 66 0.94 -8.83 4.84
CA ILE A 66 -0.34 -8.29 5.31
C ILE A 66 -0.54 -8.62 6.79
N LYS A 67 -0.30 -9.88 7.19
CA LYS A 67 -0.41 -10.33 8.57
C LYS A 67 0.54 -9.55 9.49
N PHE A 68 1.80 -9.42 9.10
CA PHE A 68 2.80 -8.68 9.89
C PHE A 68 2.36 -7.24 10.14
N PHE A 69 1.96 -6.50 9.11
CA PHE A 69 1.54 -5.11 9.27
C PHE A 69 0.20 -4.96 10.00
N ASN A 70 -0.69 -5.94 9.86
CA ASN A 70 -1.94 -5.97 10.61
C ASN A 70 -1.70 -6.23 12.10
N GLU A 71 -0.89 -7.23 12.46
CA GLU A 71 -0.66 -7.62 13.86
C GLU A 71 0.23 -6.62 14.61
N ASN A 72 1.27 -6.08 13.96
CA ASN A 72 2.25 -5.21 14.63
C ASN A 72 1.86 -3.73 14.59
N PHE A 73 1.12 -3.29 13.57
CA PHE A 73 0.82 -1.87 13.34
C PHE A 73 -0.67 -1.57 13.16
N ASN A 74 -1.55 -2.57 13.29
CA ASN A 74 -2.99 -2.45 13.08
C ASN A 74 -3.38 -1.86 11.71
N MET A 75 -2.53 -2.06 10.69
CA MET A 75 -2.78 -1.56 9.34
C MET A 75 -3.70 -2.50 8.56
N LYS A 76 -4.59 -1.90 7.77
CA LYS A 76 -5.49 -2.62 6.86
C LYS A 76 -4.82 -2.83 5.49
N PRO A 77 -5.21 -3.87 4.72
CA PRO A 77 -4.63 -4.14 3.42
C PRO A 77 -4.71 -2.97 2.42
N ASN A 78 -5.76 -2.14 2.50
CA ASN A 78 -5.94 -0.97 1.64
C ASN A 78 -5.02 0.22 2.00
N GLU A 79 -4.38 0.20 3.16
CA GLU A 79 -3.44 1.24 3.60
C GLU A 79 -2.01 0.93 3.17
N LEU A 80 -1.69 -0.36 2.95
CA LEU A 80 -0.36 -0.82 2.57
C LEU A 80 0.22 -0.17 1.30
N PRO A 81 -0.56 0.09 0.23
CA PRO A 81 -0.02 0.76 -0.94
C PRO A 81 0.49 2.17 -0.66
N ASN A 82 -0.18 2.92 0.23
CA ASN A 82 0.29 4.27 0.60
C ASN A 82 1.64 4.18 1.31
N LEU A 83 1.77 3.24 2.25
CA LEU A 83 3.04 3.00 2.95
C LEU A 83 4.15 2.60 1.98
N ALA A 84 3.89 1.66 1.08
CA ALA A 84 4.86 1.23 0.08
C ALA A 84 5.30 2.39 -0.84
N SER A 85 4.39 3.30 -1.19
CA SER A 85 4.72 4.49 -1.98
C SER A 85 5.66 5.43 -1.23
N VAL A 86 5.39 5.71 0.06
CA VAL A 86 6.26 6.53 0.90
C VAL A 86 7.66 5.93 0.97
N ILE A 87 7.75 4.65 1.28
CA ILE A 87 9.04 3.93 1.37
C ILE A 87 9.78 3.95 0.04
N LYS A 88 9.09 3.71 -1.08
CA LYS A 88 9.69 3.79 -2.43
C LYS A 88 10.28 5.16 -2.70
N ASN A 89 9.58 6.23 -2.31
CA ASN A 89 10.07 7.60 -2.49
C ASN A 89 11.29 7.89 -1.61
N ASP A 90 11.28 7.42 -0.35
CA ASP A 90 12.42 7.60 0.55
C ASP A 90 13.65 6.79 0.13
N LEU A 91 13.46 5.59 -0.43
CA LEU A 91 14.53 4.81 -1.07
C LEU A 91 15.12 5.54 -2.28
N LYS A 92 14.26 6.08 -3.17
CA LYS A 92 14.71 6.88 -4.32
C LYS A 92 15.44 8.16 -3.90
N ALA A 93 15.03 8.76 -2.79
CA ALA A 93 15.66 9.94 -2.22
C ALA A 93 16.95 9.64 -1.44
N GLY A 94 17.33 8.35 -1.28
CA GLY A 94 18.50 7.94 -0.51
C GLY A 94 18.36 8.17 1.01
N ARG A 95 17.13 8.36 1.51
CA ARG A 95 16.84 8.51 2.95
C ARG A 95 16.76 7.17 3.66
N LEU A 96 16.44 6.12 2.91
CA LEU A 96 16.46 4.73 3.34
C LEU A 96 17.49 3.98 2.50
N THR A 97 18.18 3.03 3.13
CA THR A 97 19.08 2.09 2.45
C THR A 97 18.70 0.67 2.85
N PHE A 98 18.85 -0.27 1.93
CA PHE A 98 18.75 -1.69 2.25
C PHE A 98 20.08 -2.12 2.86
N GLU A 99 20.09 -2.48 4.14
CA GLU A 99 21.25 -3.15 4.73
C GLU A 99 21.34 -4.56 4.17
N ALA A 100 22.40 -4.79 3.36
CA ALA A 100 22.77 -6.08 2.79
C ALA A 100 23.15 -7.09 3.90
#